data_AF-A0A5D3D5L6-F1
#
_entry.id   AF-A0A5D3D5L6-F1
#
_cell.length_a   1.000
_cell.length_b   1.000
_cell.length_c   1.000
_cell.angle_alpha   90.00
_cell.angle_beta   90.00
_cell.angle_gamma   90.00
#
_symmetry.space_group_name_H-M   'P 1'
#
loop_
_entity.id
_entity.type
_entity.pdbx_description
1 polymer ?
#
loop_
_entity_poly.entity_id
_entity_poly.type
_entity_poly.pdbx_seq_one_letter_code
_entity_poly.pdbx_strand_id
1 'polypeptide(L)'
;MPHFHHLLPLPIRAVDHRICRLSFSPATSSSLDNRLIPPFFASHTIHTDMLFIHFTLSSISVSSEFFGHQSARFRAFSAVISPNFVKVQCSIHHFQVLHEWLSNSMPLKPLKPSISIAQFTQIHAKLLTNPKPHIFNPLLGSLVNSISPENGLFLYNQMLHYPSSHNHFTFTYALKACCFLHQTQKGLEIHAHLIKSGHLSDIFIQNSLLHFYILNGDVSSASLIFDSIPNPDVVSWTSIISGLSKLGFEKEALGKFLSMNVRPNSTTLVTALSACSSLRCLKLGKAIHGLRLRTLNEENVSLENALLDFYVRCAYLRSAENLFEKMHKRDVVSWTTMIGGYAQSGLCEEAVRVFQNMVHVGEAIPNEATLVNVLSACSSISALHLGQWVHSYINSRHDVIIDGNVGNALINMYVKCGNMEMAILIFNAIEHKDIISWSTVISGLAMNGLGKQAFVLFSLMLVHGISPDDITFLGLLSACSHGGLINQGMMVFEAMKDVYNISPQIRHYACMVDMYGKAGLLDEAEAFIKEMPMEAEGPVWGALLHACQIHGNEKKYEKVRECLLGSKGVTVGAFALLSNTYASCDRWNDANDVRVAMRSRGLKKMAGCSWIELVNPSNPVS
;
A
#
# COMPACT_ATOMS: atom_id res chain seq x y z
N MET A 1 -6.35 46.07 3.53
CA MET A 1 -5.91 46.91 2.39
C MET A 1 -4.39 46.96 2.38
N PRO A 2 -3.74 47.28 1.24
CA PRO A 2 -4.29 47.46 -0.11
C PRO A 2 -3.78 46.33 -1.06
N HIS A 3 -4.05 46.27 -2.37
CA HIS A 3 -5.01 46.94 -3.26
C HIS A 3 -5.84 45.86 -3.98
N PHE A 4 -7.13 46.10 -4.21
CA PHE A 4 -7.91 45.38 -5.23
C PHE A 4 -7.95 46.23 -6.51
N HIS A 5 -7.86 45.59 -7.67
CA HIS A 5 -8.22 46.20 -8.96
C HIS A 5 -9.44 45.47 -9.53
N HIS A 6 -10.47 46.23 -9.89
CA HIS A 6 -11.65 45.70 -10.56
C HIS A 6 -11.36 45.43 -12.04
N LEU A 7 -11.93 44.34 -12.56
CA LEU A 7 -12.40 44.26 -13.94
C LEU A 7 -13.88 43.85 -13.90
N LEU A 8 -14.71 44.60 -14.62
CA LEU A 8 -16.14 44.35 -14.77
C LEU A 8 -16.41 43.47 -16.01
N PRO A 9 -17.51 42.70 -16.04
CA PRO A 9 -17.89 41.91 -17.21
C PRO A 9 -18.54 42.79 -18.29
N LEU A 10 -18.44 42.36 -19.55
CA LEU A 10 -19.25 42.86 -20.66
C LEU A 10 -19.85 41.68 -21.48
N PRO A 11 -21.01 41.89 -22.15
CA PRO A 11 -21.89 40.80 -22.60
C PRO A 11 -21.80 40.53 -24.11
N ILE A 12 -22.79 39.79 -24.65
CA ILE A 12 -23.15 39.45 -26.07
C ILE A 12 -23.23 37.92 -26.22
N ARG A 13 -24.28 37.29 -26.78
CA ARG A 13 -25.64 37.73 -27.22
C ARG A 13 -26.56 36.50 -27.20
N ALA A 14 -27.87 36.71 -27.08
CA ALA A 14 -28.87 35.70 -27.47
C ALA A 14 -29.12 35.74 -29.00
N VAL A 15 -29.45 34.58 -29.59
CA VAL A 15 -29.99 34.42 -30.95
C VAL A 15 -31.08 33.33 -30.88
N ASP A 16 -32.12 33.46 -31.71
CA ASP A 16 -33.45 32.91 -31.44
C ASP A 16 -33.83 31.66 -32.26
N HIS A 17 -34.98 31.07 -31.90
CA HIS A 17 -35.63 29.84 -32.39
C HIS A 17 -35.51 29.45 -33.88
N ARG A 18 -35.38 28.13 -34.10
CA ARG A 18 -36.15 27.27 -35.04
C ARG A 18 -36.06 25.83 -34.50
N ILE A 19 -37.10 25.27 -33.89
CA ILE A 19 -38.31 24.69 -34.50
C ILE A 19 -37.98 23.72 -35.65
N CYS A 20 -38.09 22.42 -35.35
CA CYS A 20 -38.58 21.43 -36.30
C CYS A 20 -39.36 20.35 -35.52
N ARG A 21 -40.69 20.42 -35.52
CA ARG A 21 -41.55 19.32 -35.06
C ARG A 21 -41.75 18.35 -36.22
N LEU A 22 -41.63 17.06 -35.97
CA LEU A 22 -42.41 16.06 -36.70
C LEU A 22 -43.20 15.24 -35.68
N SER A 23 -44.51 15.22 -35.89
CA SER A 23 -45.51 14.58 -35.05
C SER A 23 -45.99 13.28 -35.68
N PHE A 24 -46.42 12.33 -34.85
CA PHE A 24 -47.75 11.74 -35.03
C PHE A 24 -48.39 11.43 -33.67
N SER A 25 -49.70 11.19 -33.67
CA SER A 25 -50.61 11.37 -32.53
C SER A 25 -51.42 10.09 -32.20
N PRO A 26 -52.15 10.03 -31.07
CA PRO A 26 -52.58 8.76 -30.47
C PRO A 26 -54.05 8.36 -30.73
N ALA A 27 -54.36 7.10 -30.38
CA ALA A 27 -55.68 6.51 -30.14
C ALA A 27 -55.49 5.46 -29.02
N THR A 28 -56.16 5.49 -27.85
CA THR A 28 -57.57 5.09 -27.55
C THR A 28 -57.89 3.65 -27.95
N SER A 29 -58.49 2.78 -27.12
CA SER A 29 -59.10 2.92 -25.78
C SER A 29 -59.28 1.55 -25.08
N SER A 30 -59.72 1.54 -23.80
CA SER A 30 -60.64 0.55 -23.15
C SER A 30 -60.35 -0.97 -23.23
N SER A 31 -60.64 -1.84 -22.24
CA SER A 31 -61.10 -1.75 -20.83
C SER A 31 -61.40 -3.19 -20.35
N LEU A 32 -61.17 -3.54 -19.07
CA LEU A 32 -61.64 -4.80 -18.41
C LEU A 32 -61.09 -6.11 -19.09
N ASP A 33 -60.76 -7.21 -18.40
CA ASP A 33 -61.32 -7.75 -17.18
C ASP A 33 -60.39 -8.82 -16.54
N ASN A 34 -60.62 -9.10 -15.25
CA ASN A 34 -60.44 -10.35 -14.46
C ASN A 34 -59.54 -11.57 -14.85
N ARG A 35 -59.04 -12.25 -13.80
CA ARG A 35 -58.54 -13.67 -13.68
C ARG A 35 -57.12 -13.93 -14.25
N LEU A 36 -56.18 -14.64 -13.58
CA LEU A 36 -56.29 -15.74 -12.60
C LEU A 36 -55.20 -15.75 -11.47
N ILE A 37 -55.49 -16.50 -10.41
CA ILE A 37 -54.84 -16.69 -9.07
C ILE A 37 -55.11 -18.17 -8.65
N PRO A 38 -54.46 -18.85 -7.66
CA PRO A 38 -53.16 -18.72 -6.98
C PRO A 38 -52.15 -19.84 -7.43
N PRO A 39 -51.87 -21.05 -6.82
CA PRO A 39 -51.90 -21.60 -5.44
C PRO A 39 -50.65 -22.42 -4.92
N PHE A 40 -50.14 -22.04 -3.72
CA PHE A 40 -49.92 -22.89 -2.51
C PHE A 40 -48.76 -23.91 -2.22
N PHE A 41 -48.28 -23.79 -0.95
CA PHE A 41 -47.99 -24.82 0.09
C PHE A 41 -46.77 -25.79 -0.01
N ALA A 42 -46.17 -26.28 1.10
CA ALA A 42 -46.30 -25.99 2.55
C ALA A 42 -45.09 -26.49 3.39
N SER A 43 -45.00 -26.04 4.66
CA SER A 43 -44.53 -26.77 5.88
C SER A 43 -43.23 -27.62 5.83
N HIS A 44 -42.31 -27.52 6.81
CA HIS A 44 -42.62 -27.82 8.22
C HIS A 44 -41.71 -27.11 9.25
N THR A 45 -42.30 -26.79 10.40
CA THR A 45 -41.62 -26.42 11.67
C THR A 45 -41.36 -27.65 12.54
N ILE A 46 -40.35 -27.55 13.43
CA ILE A 46 -40.36 -28.12 14.80
C ILE A 46 -39.33 -27.37 15.66
N HIS A 47 -39.67 -27.10 16.94
CA HIS A 47 -38.80 -26.54 17.97
C HIS A 47 -38.03 -27.65 18.71
N THR A 48 -36.87 -27.31 19.29
CA THR A 48 -36.59 -27.64 20.70
C THR A 48 -35.47 -26.76 21.27
N ASP A 49 -35.69 -26.22 22.46
CA ASP A 49 -34.71 -25.50 23.28
C ASP A 49 -33.83 -26.48 24.09
N MET A 50 -32.60 -26.08 24.45
CA MET A 50 -32.24 -25.82 25.86
C MET A 50 -30.71 -25.66 26.14
N LEU A 51 -30.43 -24.60 26.91
CA LEU A 51 -29.45 -24.48 28.01
C LEU A 51 -27.93 -24.77 27.84
N PHE A 52 -27.18 -23.77 28.31
CA PHE A 52 -25.87 -23.88 28.97
C PHE A 52 -25.72 -25.11 29.89
N ILE A 53 -24.48 -25.61 30.00
CA ILE A 53 -23.81 -25.75 31.32
C ILE A 53 -22.28 -25.73 31.14
N HIS A 54 -21.60 -25.01 32.02
CA HIS A 54 -20.15 -25.01 32.18
C HIS A 54 -19.77 -26.16 33.13
N PHE A 55 -18.73 -26.95 32.84
CA PHE A 55 -17.88 -27.47 33.93
C PHE A 55 -16.48 -27.88 33.45
N THR A 56 -15.50 -27.63 34.31
CA THR A 56 -14.11 -28.09 34.20
C THR A 56 -13.94 -29.43 34.90
N LEU A 57 -13.02 -30.29 34.44
CA LEU A 57 -11.86 -30.74 35.25
C LEU A 57 -10.96 -31.77 34.55
N SER A 58 -9.78 -31.86 35.13
CA SER A 58 -8.60 -32.69 34.90
C SER A 58 -8.78 -34.19 34.61
N SER A 59 -7.76 -34.72 33.89
CA SER A 59 -7.09 -36.02 34.08
C SER A 59 -7.87 -37.34 33.94
N ILE A 60 -7.35 -38.22 33.07
CA ILE A 60 -7.09 -39.65 33.37
C ILE A 60 -6.03 -40.19 32.40
N SER A 61 -5.22 -41.15 32.85
CA SER A 61 -4.10 -41.75 32.11
C SER A 61 -4.34 -43.22 31.77
N VAL A 62 -4.23 -43.60 30.49
CA VAL A 62 -4.22 -44.98 29.97
C VAL A 62 -3.25 -44.94 28.77
N SER A 63 -1.97 -45.31 28.91
CA SER A 63 -1.38 -46.66 28.97
C SER A 63 -1.53 -47.47 27.66
N SER A 64 -0.41 -48.07 27.23
CA SER A 64 -0.25 -48.83 25.99
C SER A 64 -0.90 -50.21 25.99
N GLU A 65 -1.33 -50.71 24.82
CA GLU A 65 -1.02 -52.08 24.34
C GLU A 65 -1.45 -52.33 22.87
N PHE A 66 -1.19 -53.55 22.36
CA PHE A 66 -1.61 -54.14 21.08
C PHE A 66 -1.07 -53.59 19.74
N PHE A 67 0.12 -54.09 19.38
CA PHE A 67 0.44 -54.45 17.99
C PHE A 67 -0.30 -55.75 17.59
N GLY A 68 -0.73 -55.89 16.32
CA GLY A 68 -0.95 -57.21 15.71
C GLY A 68 -2.06 -57.34 14.65
N HIS A 69 -1.66 -57.53 13.38
CA HIS A 69 -2.42 -58.09 12.23
C HIS A 69 -3.80 -57.45 11.87
N GLN A 70 -4.16 -57.22 10.61
CA GLN A 70 -3.92 -58.00 9.39
C GLN A 70 -3.81 -57.11 8.13
N SER A 71 -3.05 -57.54 7.12
CA SER A 71 -3.04 -56.91 5.78
C SER A 71 -2.59 -57.90 4.67
N ALA A 72 -3.38 -58.95 4.42
CA ALA A 72 -2.99 -60.01 3.48
C ALA A 72 -4.15 -60.64 2.66
N ARG A 73 -4.85 -59.82 1.85
CA ARG A 73 -5.57 -60.26 0.62
C ARG A 73 -6.06 -59.06 -0.22
N PHE A 74 -6.47 -59.33 -1.46
CA PHE A 74 -7.04 -58.39 -2.44
C PHE A 74 -6.14 -57.28 -3.04
N ARG A 75 -5.17 -57.72 -3.85
CA ARG A 75 -5.17 -57.35 -5.28
C ARG A 75 -6.13 -58.33 -5.99
N ALA A 76 -6.91 -58.02 -7.02
CA ALA A 76 -7.15 -56.79 -7.80
C ALA A 76 -8.69 -56.74 -8.14
N PHE A 77 -9.30 -55.98 -9.07
CA PHE A 77 -8.89 -55.53 -10.42
C PHE A 77 -9.92 -54.50 -10.96
N SER A 78 -9.49 -53.40 -11.63
CA SER A 78 -10.30 -52.54 -12.55
C SER A 78 -11.55 -51.79 -12.02
N ALA A 79 -12.06 -50.70 -12.62
CA ALA A 79 -11.45 -49.54 -13.30
C ALA A 79 -12.52 -48.44 -13.52
N VAL A 80 -12.10 -47.16 -13.56
CA VAL A 80 -12.73 -45.97 -14.20
C VAL A 80 -14.27 -45.83 -14.19
N ILE A 81 -14.77 -44.81 -13.48
CA ILE A 81 -15.56 -43.68 -14.03
C ILE A 81 -15.51 -42.49 -13.03
N SER A 82 -15.57 -41.26 -13.54
CA SER A 82 -15.57 -39.98 -12.78
C SER A 82 -16.90 -39.78 -12.01
N PRO A 83 -16.99 -38.96 -10.93
CA PRO A 83 -16.68 -37.52 -10.98
C PRO A 83 -15.98 -36.91 -9.74
N ASN A 84 -15.34 -35.75 -9.91
CA ASN A 84 -14.82 -34.92 -8.80
C ASN A 84 -15.52 -33.55 -8.77
N PHE A 85 -16.13 -33.20 -7.63
CA PHE A 85 -16.61 -31.86 -7.30
C PHE A 85 -16.46 -31.61 -5.80
N VAL A 86 -16.06 -30.39 -5.42
CA VAL A 86 -16.12 -29.80 -4.05
C VAL A 86 -15.16 -30.35 -2.96
N LYS A 87 -14.10 -29.56 -2.73
CA LYS A 87 -13.65 -28.92 -1.45
C LYS A 87 -14.34 -29.40 -0.13
N VAL A 88 -13.67 -29.52 1.03
CA VAL A 88 -13.21 -28.42 1.93
C VAL A 88 -12.38 -29.04 3.10
N GLN A 89 -11.63 -28.21 3.85
CA GLN A 89 -10.95 -28.44 5.15
C GLN A 89 -9.70 -29.36 5.12
N CYS A 90 -8.49 -28.92 5.52
CA CYS A 90 -7.99 -28.08 6.63
C CYS A 90 -7.85 -28.79 7.98
N SER A 91 -6.61 -28.96 8.45
CA SER A 91 -6.20 -28.44 9.77
C SER A 91 -4.68 -28.47 9.97
N ILE A 92 -4.21 -27.53 10.80
CA ILE A 92 -2.79 -27.18 10.97
C ILE A 92 -2.18 -28.07 12.05
N HIS A 93 -1.51 -29.16 11.63
CA HIS A 93 -0.66 -29.96 12.53
C HIS A 93 0.70 -30.35 11.93
N HIS A 94 1.03 -29.85 10.74
CA HIS A 94 2.31 -30.11 10.06
C HIS A 94 3.35 -28.98 10.19
N PHE A 95 2.97 -27.80 10.69
CA PHE A 95 3.84 -26.61 10.62
C PHE A 95 4.99 -26.59 11.63
N GLN A 96 4.86 -27.22 12.80
CA GLN A 96 6.00 -27.37 13.73
C GLN A 96 7.02 -28.40 13.23
N VAL A 97 6.56 -29.55 12.70
CA VAL A 97 7.43 -30.55 12.06
C VAL A 97 8.17 -29.95 10.85
N LEU A 98 7.52 -29.10 10.05
CA LEU A 98 8.17 -28.41 8.93
C LEU A 98 9.35 -27.53 9.40
N HIS A 99 9.25 -26.88 10.56
CA HIS A 99 10.28 -25.96 11.03
C HIS A 99 11.50 -26.70 11.61
N GLU A 100 11.31 -27.88 12.21
CA GLU A 100 12.42 -28.75 12.64
C GLU A 100 13.05 -29.50 11.46
N TRP A 101 12.26 -29.84 10.42
CA TRP A 101 12.76 -30.49 9.20
C TRP A 101 13.56 -29.51 8.31
N LEU A 102 13.14 -28.25 8.22
CA LEU A 102 13.90 -27.19 7.51
C LEU A 102 15.26 -26.87 8.16
N SER A 103 15.44 -27.19 9.44
CA SER A 103 16.70 -26.96 10.16
C SER A 103 17.69 -28.13 10.12
N ASN A 104 17.28 -29.36 9.73
CA ASN A 104 18.13 -30.55 9.84
C ASN A 104 18.30 -31.34 8.52
N SER A 105 19.37 -30.97 7.80
CA SER A 105 20.18 -31.85 6.93
C SER A 105 19.51 -32.68 5.82
N MET A 106 19.68 -32.25 4.57
CA MET A 106 20.28 -33.07 3.51
C MET A 106 20.75 -32.17 2.34
N PRO A 107 21.77 -32.59 1.56
CA PRO A 107 22.36 -31.73 0.52
C PRO A 107 21.43 -31.54 -0.68
N LEU A 108 21.52 -30.37 -1.30
CA LEU A 108 20.87 -30.03 -2.58
C LEU A 108 21.21 -31.09 -3.65
N LYS A 109 20.22 -31.89 -4.05
CA LYS A 109 20.34 -32.72 -5.26
C LYS A 109 20.49 -31.79 -6.47
N PRO A 110 21.45 -32.03 -7.38
CA PRO A 110 21.52 -31.28 -8.62
C PRO A 110 20.26 -31.55 -9.45
N LEU A 111 19.49 -30.49 -9.71
CA LEU A 111 18.39 -30.51 -10.68
C LEU A 111 18.97 -30.93 -12.03
N LYS A 112 18.41 -31.99 -12.63
CA LYS A 112 18.87 -32.48 -13.93
C LYS A 112 18.43 -31.49 -15.02
N PRO A 113 19.33 -31.13 -15.96
CA PRO A 113 18.95 -30.32 -17.12
C PRO A 113 17.86 -31.04 -17.93
N SER A 114 16.93 -30.29 -18.51
CA SER A 114 15.84 -30.83 -19.34
C SER A 114 16.28 -31.19 -20.77
N ILE A 115 17.54 -30.91 -21.13
CA ILE A 115 18.17 -31.39 -22.37
C ILE A 115 18.29 -32.93 -22.34
N SER A 116 17.77 -33.59 -23.39
CA SER A 116 17.89 -35.05 -23.51
C SER A 116 19.33 -35.51 -23.79
N ILE A 117 19.65 -36.76 -23.41
CA ILE A 117 20.99 -37.35 -23.61
C ILE A 117 21.42 -37.36 -25.10
N ALA A 118 20.45 -37.46 -26.02
CA ALA A 118 20.71 -37.36 -27.46
C ALA A 118 21.12 -35.93 -27.88
N GLN A 119 20.37 -34.91 -27.46
CA GLN A 119 20.70 -33.50 -27.71
C GLN A 119 22.04 -33.11 -27.05
N PHE A 120 22.31 -33.61 -25.84
CA PHE A 120 23.59 -33.43 -25.15
C PHE A 120 24.76 -33.98 -25.98
N THR A 121 24.67 -35.24 -26.42
CA THR A 121 25.69 -35.88 -27.26
C THR A 121 25.90 -35.11 -28.58
N GLN A 122 24.83 -34.61 -29.19
CA GLN A 122 24.88 -33.81 -30.41
C GLN A 122 25.57 -32.44 -30.20
N ILE A 123 25.31 -31.76 -29.08
CA ILE A 123 25.99 -30.51 -28.70
C ILE A 123 27.49 -30.76 -28.48
N HIS A 124 27.85 -31.82 -27.76
CA HIS A 124 29.24 -32.16 -27.49
C HIS A 124 30.03 -32.49 -28.78
N ALA A 125 29.44 -33.30 -29.67
CA ALA A 125 30.02 -33.59 -30.98
C ALA A 125 30.17 -32.32 -31.87
N LYS A 126 29.27 -31.34 -31.72
CA LYS A 126 29.35 -30.06 -32.44
C LYS A 126 30.41 -29.11 -31.87
N LEU A 127 30.63 -29.12 -30.55
CA LEU A 127 31.76 -28.42 -29.91
C LEU A 127 33.10 -28.99 -30.39
N LEU A 128 33.26 -30.32 -30.41
CA LEU A 128 34.45 -30.99 -30.92
C LEU A 128 34.79 -30.65 -32.38
N THR A 129 33.78 -30.41 -33.22
CA THR A 129 33.96 -30.19 -34.67
C THR A 129 34.03 -28.72 -35.08
N ASN A 130 33.46 -27.79 -34.30
CA ASN A 130 33.54 -26.35 -34.60
C ASN A 130 33.39 -25.49 -33.32
N PRO A 131 34.42 -25.41 -32.46
CA PRO A 131 34.36 -24.75 -31.15
C PRO A 131 34.40 -23.21 -31.23
N LYS A 132 33.55 -22.58 -32.06
CA LYS A 132 33.53 -21.11 -32.24
C LYS A 132 32.38 -20.46 -31.45
N PRO A 133 32.59 -19.37 -30.68
CA PRO A 133 31.60 -18.85 -29.73
C PRO A 133 30.31 -18.38 -30.41
N HIS A 134 30.40 -17.84 -31.63
CA HIS A 134 29.25 -17.31 -32.37
C HIS A 134 28.17 -18.36 -32.70
N ILE A 135 28.50 -19.65 -32.67
CA ILE A 135 27.55 -20.75 -32.92
C ILE A 135 26.75 -21.06 -31.65
N PHE A 136 27.41 -21.00 -30.48
CA PHE A 136 26.84 -21.45 -29.21
C PHE A 136 26.30 -20.31 -28.35
N ASN A 137 26.82 -19.10 -28.45
CA ASN A 137 26.31 -17.94 -27.70
C ASN A 137 24.83 -17.61 -28.00
N PRO A 138 24.30 -17.71 -29.24
CA PRO A 138 22.86 -17.54 -29.47
C PRO A 138 22.01 -18.64 -28.81
N LEU A 139 22.50 -19.89 -28.82
CA LEU A 139 21.84 -21.01 -28.13
C LEU A 139 21.89 -20.83 -26.61
N LEU A 140 23.03 -20.42 -26.06
CA LEU A 140 23.21 -20.09 -24.65
C LEU A 140 22.28 -18.97 -24.21
N GLY A 141 22.21 -17.86 -24.97
CA GLY A 141 21.26 -16.78 -24.73
C GLY A 141 19.80 -17.23 -24.81
N SER A 142 19.46 -18.14 -25.74
CA SER A 142 18.12 -18.72 -25.83
C SER A 142 17.78 -19.59 -24.60
N LEU A 143 18.69 -20.46 -24.16
CA LEU A 143 18.51 -21.32 -22.99
C LEU A 143 18.42 -20.51 -21.68
N VAL A 144 19.24 -19.47 -21.51
CA VAL A 144 19.23 -18.60 -20.32
C VAL A 144 17.98 -17.74 -20.22
N ASN A 145 17.33 -17.42 -21.35
CA ASN A 145 16.03 -16.74 -21.37
C ASN A 145 14.83 -17.73 -21.48
N SER A 146 15.06 -19.03 -21.30
CA SER A 146 14.01 -20.06 -21.33
C SER A 146 13.40 -20.30 -19.94
N ILE A 147 12.36 -21.13 -19.88
CA ILE A 147 11.76 -21.65 -18.63
C ILE A 147 12.79 -22.46 -17.79
N SER A 148 13.91 -22.86 -18.39
CA SER A 148 14.97 -23.71 -17.82
C SER A 148 16.38 -23.08 -17.95
N PRO A 149 16.71 -22.00 -17.21
CA PRO A 149 18.01 -21.33 -17.32
C PRO A 149 19.22 -22.20 -16.94
N GLU A 150 19.01 -23.28 -16.17
CA GLU A 150 20.02 -24.24 -15.75
C GLU A 150 20.67 -24.98 -16.93
N ASN A 151 19.92 -25.17 -18.02
CA ASN A 151 20.45 -25.67 -19.29
C ASN A 151 21.52 -24.74 -19.88
N GLY A 152 21.40 -23.43 -19.64
CA GLY A 152 22.40 -22.44 -20.03
C GLY A 152 23.70 -22.60 -19.26
N LEU A 153 23.63 -22.75 -17.92
CA LEU A 153 24.83 -23.04 -17.10
C LEU A 153 25.47 -24.38 -17.46
N PHE A 154 24.67 -25.38 -17.86
CA PHE A 154 25.19 -26.65 -18.35
C PHE A 154 25.98 -26.49 -19.67
N LEU A 155 25.42 -25.79 -20.66
CA LEU A 155 26.11 -25.48 -21.91
C LEU A 155 27.37 -24.61 -21.69
N TYR A 156 27.31 -23.66 -20.77
CA TYR A 156 28.47 -22.86 -20.35
C TYR A 156 29.63 -23.73 -19.83
N ASN A 157 29.36 -24.65 -18.90
CA ASN A 157 30.40 -25.57 -18.39
C ASN A 157 30.99 -26.44 -19.52
N GLN A 158 30.18 -26.85 -20.51
CA GLN A 158 30.67 -27.57 -21.70
C GLN A 158 31.64 -26.73 -22.54
N MET A 159 31.37 -25.43 -22.72
CA MET A 159 32.22 -24.51 -23.48
C MET A 159 33.55 -24.21 -22.77
N LEU A 160 33.58 -24.20 -21.42
CA LEU A 160 34.82 -24.00 -20.65
C LEU A 160 35.91 -25.06 -20.90
N HIS A 161 35.58 -26.23 -21.44
CA HIS A 161 36.57 -27.25 -21.80
C HIS A 161 37.38 -26.92 -23.06
N TYR A 162 36.96 -25.93 -23.86
CA TYR A 162 37.59 -25.57 -25.13
C TYR A 162 37.95 -24.07 -25.15
N PRO A 163 39.24 -23.69 -25.01
CA PRO A 163 39.67 -22.29 -24.85
C PRO A 163 39.27 -21.33 -25.98
N SER A 164 38.97 -21.83 -27.17
CA SER A 164 38.51 -21.05 -28.32
C SER A 164 37.00 -20.80 -28.34
N SER A 165 36.21 -21.46 -27.47
CA SER A 165 34.75 -21.50 -27.58
C SER A 165 33.99 -20.51 -26.69
N HIS A 166 34.66 -19.85 -25.75
CA HIS A 166 34.08 -18.81 -24.88
C HIS A 166 34.61 -17.40 -25.21
N ASN A 167 33.77 -16.38 -25.01
CA ASN A 167 34.15 -14.97 -25.01
C ASN A 167 33.27 -14.17 -24.04
N HIS A 168 33.31 -12.82 -24.04
CA HIS A 168 32.50 -12.02 -23.11
C HIS A 168 31.02 -12.39 -23.11
N PHE A 169 30.37 -12.58 -24.26
CA PHE A 169 28.96 -12.98 -24.33
C PHE A 169 28.70 -14.31 -23.60
N THR A 170 29.64 -15.26 -23.69
CA THR A 170 29.55 -16.55 -22.98
C THR A 170 29.51 -16.34 -21.46
N PHE A 171 30.36 -15.46 -20.93
CA PHE A 171 30.41 -15.14 -19.51
C PHE A 171 29.24 -14.26 -19.05
N THR A 172 28.80 -13.27 -19.85
CA THR A 172 27.65 -12.41 -19.49
C THR A 172 26.34 -13.21 -19.44
N TYR A 173 26.11 -14.15 -20.37
CA TYR A 173 24.96 -15.06 -20.29
C TYR A 173 25.04 -16.01 -19.09
N ALA A 174 26.23 -16.54 -18.75
CA ALA A 174 26.40 -17.40 -17.59
C ALA A 174 26.13 -16.66 -16.26
N LEU A 175 26.64 -15.44 -16.11
CA LEU A 175 26.32 -14.57 -14.96
C LEU A 175 24.83 -14.24 -14.90
N LYS A 176 24.19 -13.93 -16.03
CA LYS A 176 22.73 -13.70 -16.11
C LYS A 176 21.93 -14.92 -15.65
N ALA A 177 22.37 -16.13 -16.00
CA ALA A 177 21.75 -17.37 -15.54
C ALA A 177 21.91 -17.57 -14.02
N CYS A 178 23.08 -17.24 -13.45
CA CYS A 178 23.27 -17.25 -12.01
C CYS A 178 22.35 -16.25 -11.28
N CYS A 179 22.08 -15.08 -11.87
CA CYS A 179 21.10 -14.13 -11.34
C CYS A 179 19.68 -14.71 -11.33
N PHE A 180 19.22 -15.28 -12.46
CA PHE A 180 17.87 -15.86 -12.56
C PHE A 180 17.65 -17.09 -11.68
N LEU A 181 18.69 -17.88 -11.41
CA LEU A 181 18.63 -19.07 -10.56
C LEU A 181 19.01 -18.79 -9.10
N HIS A 182 19.32 -17.53 -8.74
CA HIS A 182 19.86 -17.12 -7.45
C HIS A 182 21.08 -17.95 -6.98
N GLN A 183 21.90 -18.43 -7.92
CA GLN A 183 23.07 -19.27 -7.64
C GLN A 183 24.33 -18.42 -7.39
N THR A 184 24.37 -17.74 -6.24
CA THR A 184 25.49 -16.87 -5.84
C THR A 184 26.84 -17.60 -5.91
N GLN A 185 26.92 -18.83 -5.38
CA GLN A 185 28.15 -19.64 -5.41
C GLN A 185 28.65 -19.89 -6.83
N LYS A 186 27.76 -20.14 -7.80
CA LYS A 186 28.16 -20.37 -9.19
C LYS A 186 28.62 -19.09 -9.88
N GLY A 187 28.05 -17.94 -9.52
CA GLY A 187 28.55 -16.64 -9.95
C GLY A 187 29.95 -16.34 -9.40
N LEU A 188 30.24 -16.73 -8.15
CA LEU A 188 31.58 -16.62 -7.56
C LEU A 188 32.61 -17.54 -8.24
N GLU A 189 32.23 -18.78 -8.61
CA GLU A 189 33.07 -19.64 -9.46
C GLU A 189 33.40 -18.98 -10.81
N ILE A 190 32.40 -18.39 -11.47
CA ILE A 190 32.58 -17.69 -12.76
C ILE A 190 33.51 -16.48 -12.57
N HIS A 191 33.33 -15.68 -11.53
CA HIS A 191 34.22 -14.54 -11.24
C HIS A 191 35.66 -14.99 -10.95
N ALA A 192 35.86 -16.04 -10.16
CA ALA A 192 37.19 -16.61 -9.91
C ALA A 192 37.85 -17.16 -11.19
N HIS A 193 37.07 -17.71 -12.13
CA HIS A 193 37.55 -18.12 -13.45
C HIS A 193 37.92 -16.92 -14.33
N LEU A 194 37.12 -15.84 -14.32
CA LEU A 194 37.38 -14.61 -15.07
C LEU A 194 38.68 -13.91 -14.65
N ILE A 195 39.00 -13.93 -13.35
CA ILE A 195 40.29 -13.49 -12.81
C ILE A 195 41.41 -14.39 -13.35
N LYS A 196 41.31 -15.71 -13.14
CA LYS A 196 42.36 -16.69 -13.50
C LYS A 196 42.65 -16.78 -15.00
N SER A 197 41.66 -16.47 -15.85
CA SER A 197 41.76 -16.53 -17.31
C SER A 197 42.08 -15.17 -17.96
N GLY A 198 42.21 -14.10 -17.17
CA GLY A 198 42.53 -12.75 -17.67
C GLY A 198 41.37 -12.01 -18.34
N HIS A 199 40.19 -12.61 -18.47
CA HIS A 199 39.03 -12.01 -19.15
C HIS A 199 38.40 -10.84 -18.37
N LEU A 200 38.71 -10.66 -17.07
CA LEU A 200 38.11 -9.61 -16.23
C LEU A 200 38.33 -8.17 -16.73
N SER A 201 39.29 -7.91 -17.63
CA SER A 201 39.49 -6.59 -18.24
C SER A 201 38.44 -6.20 -19.30
N ASP A 202 37.51 -7.09 -19.65
CA ASP A 202 36.44 -6.80 -20.60
C ASP A 202 35.25 -6.08 -19.92
N ILE A 203 34.95 -4.86 -20.38
CA ILE A 203 33.93 -3.99 -19.76
C ILE A 203 32.52 -4.59 -19.78
N PHE A 204 32.16 -5.45 -20.75
CA PHE A 204 30.86 -6.13 -20.77
C PHE A 204 30.76 -7.19 -19.67
N ILE A 205 31.90 -7.83 -19.35
CA ILE A 205 32.00 -8.77 -18.24
C ILE A 205 31.97 -8.02 -16.91
N GLN A 206 32.73 -6.93 -16.77
CA GLN A 206 32.71 -6.08 -15.57
C GLN A 206 31.30 -5.54 -15.29
N ASN A 207 30.61 -5.01 -16.31
CA ASN A 207 29.22 -4.54 -16.20
C ASN A 207 28.24 -5.66 -15.83
N SER A 208 28.51 -6.90 -16.23
CA SER A 208 27.70 -8.07 -15.83
C SER A 208 27.98 -8.53 -14.40
N LEU A 209 29.23 -8.43 -13.93
CA LEU A 209 29.60 -8.67 -12.54
C LEU A 209 29.02 -7.61 -11.60
N LEU A 210 29.00 -6.33 -12.00
CA LEU A 210 28.28 -5.28 -11.27
C LEU A 210 26.82 -5.66 -11.06
N HIS A 211 26.12 -6.01 -12.14
CA HIS A 211 24.71 -6.39 -12.08
C HIS A 211 24.47 -7.63 -11.20
N PHE A 212 25.35 -8.64 -11.28
CA PHE A 212 25.31 -9.83 -10.43
C PHE A 212 25.46 -9.46 -8.94
N TYR A 213 26.50 -8.72 -8.55
CA TYR A 213 26.73 -8.38 -7.14
C TYR A 213 25.62 -7.50 -6.57
N ILE A 214 25.12 -6.53 -7.35
CA ILE A 214 23.96 -5.70 -7.02
C ILE A 214 22.70 -6.55 -6.74
N LEU A 215 22.40 -7.55 -7.57
CA LEU A 215 21.24 -8.42 -7.36
C LEU A 215 21.38 -9.37 -6.16
N ASN A 216 22.61 -9.63 -5.70
CA ASN A 216 22.86 -10.36 -4.45
C ASN A 216 22.94 -9.43 -3.21
N GLY A 217 22.74 -8.12 -3.37
CA GLY A 217 22.84 -7.13 -2.29
C GLY A 217 24.28 -6.78 -1.85
N ASP A 218 25.30 -7.34 -2.50
CA ASP A 218 26.71 -7.10 -2.17
C ASP A 218 27.23 -5.81 -2.82
N VAL A 219 26.88 -4.69 -2.19
CA VAL A 219 27.34 -3.34 -2.56
C VAL A 219 28.87 -3.21 -2.47
N SER A 220 29.53 -3.98 -1.59
CA SER A 220 30.98 -3.91 -1.39
C SER A 220 31.72 -4.47 -2.60
N SER A 221 31.41 -5.70 -3.02
CA SER A 221 32.00 -6.30 -4.22
C SER A 221 31.58 -5.56 -5.50
N ALA A 222 30.35 -5.07 -5.58
CA ALA A 222 29.92 -4.22 -6.70
C ALA A 222 30.76 -2.93 -6.80
N SER A 223 31.03 -2.27 -5.66
CA SER A 223 31.86 -1.05 -5.64
C SER A 223 33.32 -1.36 -6.00
N LEU A 224 33.90 -2.44 -5.46
CA LEU A 224 35.25 -2.89 -5.81
C LEU A 224 35.40 -3.22 -7.30
N ILE A 225 34.40 -3.86 -7.92
CA ILE A 225 34.40 -4.09 -9.37
C ILE A 225 34.30 -2.76 -10.12
N PHE A 226 33.42 -1.84 -9.70
CA PHE A 226 33.25 -0.55 -10.38
C PHE A 226 34.53 0.30 -10.33
N ASP A 227 35.14 0.40 -9.15
CA ASP A 227 36.37 1.18 -8.93
C ASP A 227 37.62 0.49 -9.54
N SER A 228 37.49 -0.74 -10.05
CA SER A 228 38.50 -1.42 -10.87
C SER A 228 38.42 -1.12 -12.39
N ILE A 229 37.35 -0.47 -12.87
CA ILE A 229 37.17 -0.13 -14.30
C ILE A 229 37.94 1.17 -14.61
N PRO A 230 39.00 1.17 -15.44
CA PRO A 230 39.84 2.36 -15.63
C PRO A 230 39.15 3.52 -16.35
N ASN A 231 38.16 3.22 -17.19
CA ASN A 231 37.31 4.19 -17.89
C ASN A 231 35.86 3.66 -17.89
N PRO A 232 35.08 3.88 -16.82
CA PRO A 232 33.72 3.34 -16.72
C PRO A 232 32.80 4.00 -17.76
N ASP A 233 32.04 3.19 -18.50
CA ASP A 233 31.12 3.68 -19.52
C ASP A 233 29.76 4.08 -18.93
N VAL A 234 28.86 4.62 -19.77
CA VAL A 234 27.52 5.03 -19.31
C VAL A 234 26.73 3.85 -18.74
N VAL A 235 27.02 2.61 -19.15
CA VAL A 235 26.40 1.39 -18.62
C VAL A 235 26.99 1.03 -17.26
N SER A 236 28.31 1.13 -17.05
CA SER A 236 28.96 0.97 -15.75
C SER A 236 28.38 1.93 -14.72
N TRP A 237 28.33 3.22 -15.05
CA TRP A 237 27.78 4.26 -14.18
C TRP A 237 26.28 4.04 -13.92
N THR A 238 25.48 3.76 -14.94
CA THR A 238 24.03 3.52 -14.76
C THR A 238 23.76 2.26 -13.92
N SER A 239 24.56 1.20 -14.09
CA SER A 239 24.47 -0.02 -13.28
C SER A 239 24.71 0.25 -11.79
N ILE A 240 25.83 0.88 -11.43
CA ILE A 240 26.14 1.13 -10.01
C ILE A 240 25.16 2.11 -9.36
N ILE A 241 24.76 3.19 -10.07
CA ILE A 241 23.81 4.19 -9.55
C ILE A 241 22.41 3.56 -9.38
N SER A 242 21.94 2.75 -10.34
CA SER A 242 20.64 2.05 -10.24
C SER A 242 20.65 0.94 -9.19
N GLY A 243 21.77 0.26 -8.99
CA GLY A 243 21.94 -0.73 -7.92
C GLY A 243 21.87 -0.11 -6.52
N LEU A 244 22.69 0.92 -6.28
CA LEU A 244 22.71 1.64 -5.00
C LEU A 244 21.32 2.20 -4.64
N SER A 245 20.64 2.84 -5.60
CA SER A 245 19.29 3.40 -5.37
C SER A 245 18.25 2.30 -5.05
N LYS A 246 18.24 1.18 -5.81
CA LYS A 246 17.35 0.04 -5.54
C LYS A 246 17.57 -0.63 -4.20
N LEU A 247 18.79 -0.58 -3.68
CA LEU A 247 19.17 -1.10 -2.37
C LEU A 247 19.03 -0.06 -1.23
N GLY A 248 18.49 1.14 -1.52
CA GLY A 248 18.23 2.19 -0.54
C GLY A 248 19.42 3.12 -0.23
N PHE A 249 20.58 2.91 -0.87
CA PHE A 249 21.80 3.72 -0.70
C PHE A 249 21.75 5.02 -1.54
N GLU A 250 20.64 5.75 -1.44
CA GLU A 250 20.30 6.91 -2.27
C GLU A 250 21.37 8.01 -2.23
N LYS A 251 22.04 8.20 -1.08
CA LYS A 251 23.13 9.18 -0.93
C LYS A 251 24.38 8.79 -1.74
N GLU A 252 24.69 7.50 -1.78
CA GLU A 252 25.85 6.96 -2.51
C GLU A 252 25.56 6.89 -4.00
N ALA A 253 24.32 6.58 -4.38
CA ALA A 253 23.84 6.67 -5.76
C ALA A 253 24.01 8.10 -6.31
N LEU A 254 23.62 9.13 -5.53
CA LEU A 254 23.86 10.54 -5.90
C LEU A 254 25.34 10.90 -5.86
N GLY A 255 26.14 10.32 -4.96
CA GLY A 255 27.60 10.49 -4.93
C GLY A 255 28.26 10.00 -6.21
N LYS A 256 28.01 8.73 -6.61
CA LYS A 256 28.51 8.17 -7.87
C LYS A 256 27.97 8.95 -9.08
N PHE A 257 26.70 9.39 -9.09
CA PHE A 257 26.14 10.26 -10.13
C PHE A 257 26.90 11.59 -10.28
N LEU A 258 27.22 12.27 -9.17
CA LEU A 258 27.99 13.52 -9.19
C LEU A 258 29.45 13.34 -9.64
N SER A 259 30.01 12.14 -9.50
CA SER A 259 31.35 11.79 -10.02
C SER A 259 31.38 11.35 -11.48
N MET A 260 30.23 11.30 -12.18
CA MET A 260 30.20 10.88 -13.59
C MET A 260 31.00 11.80 -14.51
N ASN A 261 32.03 11.24 -15.13
CA ASN A 261 32.83 11.89 -16.18
C ASN A 261 32.24 11.73 -17.60
N VAL A 262 31.23 10.87 -17.77
CA VAL A 262 30.51 10.63 -19.03
C VAL A 262 29.11 11.25 -18.99
N ARG A 263 28.55 11.55 -20.16
CA ARG A 263 27.19 12.09 -20.28
C ARG A 263 26.15 11.04 -19.81
N PRO A 264 25.28 11.35 -18.82
CA PRO A 264 24.23 10.42 -18.37
C PRO A 264 23.14 10.20 -19.43
N ASN A 265 22.52 9.03 -19.40
CA ASN A 265 21.35 8.70 -20.22
C ASN A 265 20.04 8.91 -19.43
N SER A 266 18.89 8.72 -20.09
CA SER A 266 17.56 8.88 -19.47
C SER A 266 17.38 8.01 -18.22
N THR A 267 17.79 6.73 -18.25
CA THR A 267 17.76 5.82 -17.09
C THR A 267 18.63 6.30 -15.93
N THR A 268 19.82 6.84 -16.22
CA THR A 268 20.68 7.44 -15.19
C THR A 268 20.00 8.64 -14.53
N LEU A 269 19.39 9.53 -15.34
CA LEU A 269 18.70 10.72 -14.83
C LEU A 269 17.42 10.38 -14.06
N VAL A 270 16.63 9.41 -14.50
CA VAL A 270 15.45 8.88 -13.77
C VAL A 270 15.87 8.36 -12.39
N THR A 271 16.95 7.58 -12.33
CA THR A 271 17.47 7.04 -11.07
C THR A 271 17.95 8.17 -10.14
N ALA A 272 18.74 9.11 -10.66
CA ALA A 272 19.22 10.25 -9.89
C ALA A 272 18.07 11.16 -9.41
N LEU A 273 16.98 11.29 -10.18
CA LEU A 273 15.78 12.02 -9.75
C LEU A 273 15.00 11.26 -8.68
N SER A 274 14.86 9.94 -8.78
CA SER A 274 14.26 9.11 -7.72
C SER A 274 15.01 9.29 -6.40
N ALA A 275 16.35 9.18 -6.42
CA ALA A 275 17.18 9.42 -5.24
C ALA A 275 17.08 10.86 -4.72
N CYS A 276 16.99 11.86 -5.61
CA CYS A 276 16.68 13.24 -5.22
C CYS A 276 15.27 13.41 -4.63
N SER A 277 14.30 12.59 -5.03
CA SER A 277 12.92 12.61 -4.55
C SER A 277 12.84 12.03 -3.13
N SER A 278 13.42 10.84 -2.92
CA SER A 278 13.59 10.19 -1.62
C SER A 278 14.29 11.09 -0.59
N LEU A 279 15.38 11.76 -1.01
CA LEU A 279 16.18 12.65 -0.15
C LEU A 279 15.71 14.11 -0.15
N ARG A 280 14.62 14.45 -0.87
CA ARG A 280 14.10 15.81 -1.09
C ARG A 280 15.18 16.83 -1.49
N CYS A 281 16.15 16.41 -2.31
CA CYS A 281 17.34 17.17 -2.69
C CYS A 281 17.03 18.20 -3.80
N LEU A 282 16.27 19.24 -3.44
CA LEU A 282 15.73 20.22 -4.39
C LEU A 282 16.79 20.84 -5.32
N LYS A 283 17.99 21.14 -4.81
CA LYS A 283 19.07 21.78 -5.59
C LYS A 283 19.54 20.87 -6.73
N LEU A 284 19.75 19.58 -6.46
CA LEU A 284 20.29 18.65 -7.44
C LEU A 284 19.23 18.25 -8.48
N GLY A 285 17.99 17.95 -8.07
CA GLY A 285 16.93 17.65 -9.02
C GLY A 285 16.57 18.84 -9.93
N LYS A 286 16.66 20.09 -9.45
CA LYS A 286 16.56 21.28 -10.31
C LYS A 286 17.74 21.40 -11.29
N ALA A 287 18.96 21.04 -10.87
CA ALA A 287 20.11 20.98 -11.79
C ALA A 287 19.95 19.87 -12.85
N ILE A 288 19.40 18.71 -12.49
CA ILE A 288 19.07 17.63 -13.42
C ILE A 288 17.98 18.07 -14.42
N HIS A 289 16.94 18.77 -13.98
CA HIS A 289 15.94 19.35 -14.89
C HIS A 289 16.59 20.36 -15.87
N GLY A 290 17.46 21.25 -15.38
CA GLY A 290 18.23 22.15 -16.23
C GLY A 290 19.17 21.45 -17.22
N LEU A 291 19.74 20.29 -16.85
CA LEU A 291 20.54 19.44 -17.73
C LEU A 291 19.69 18.77 -18.82
N ARG A 292 18.50 18.25 -18.45
CA ARG A 292 17.49 17.72 -19.38
C ARG A 292 17.14 18.75 -20.45
N LEU A 293 16.69 19.94 -20.05
CA LEU A 293 16.29 21.05 -20.94
C LEU A 293 17.43 21.54 -21.86
N ARG A 294 18.69 21.33 -21.48
CA ARG A 294 19.87 21.78 -22.24
C ARG A 294 20.44 20.76 -23.23
N THR A 295 20.14 19.47 -23.08
CA THR A 295 20.95 18.42 -23.73
C THR A 295 20.15 17.34 -24.42
N LEU A 296 18.94 17.04 -23.98
CA LEU A 296 18.10 15.97 -24.53
C LEU A 296 16.97 16.60 -25.34
N ASN A 297 17.03 16.45 -26.67
CA ASN A 297 15.99 16.93 -27.59
C ASN A 297 14.86 15.90 -27.78
N GLU A 298 15.08 14.64 -27.39
CA GLU A 298 14.09 13.57 -27.47
C GLU A 298 13.06 13.68 -26.34
N GLU A 299 11.77 13.56 -26.63
CA GLU A 299 10.71 13.45 -25.60
C GLU A 299 10.88 12.15 -24.79
N ASN A 300 10.74 12.22 -23.47
CA ASN A 300 10.90 11.04 -22.62
C ASN A 300 9.97 11.11 -21.42
N VAL A 301 8.76 10.59 -21.62
CA VAL A 301 7.67 10.58 -20.63
C VAL A 301 8.12 9.96 -19.30
N SER A 302 8.98 8.94 -19.30
CA SER A 302 9.53 8.33 -18.08
C SER A 302 10.42 9.29 -17.27
N LEU A 303 11.24 10.12 -17.95
CA LEU A 303 12.06 11.15 -17.31
C LEU A 303 11.23 12.35 -16.84
N GLU A 304 10.19 12.72 -17.58
CA GLU A 304 9.24 13.74 -17.17
C GLU A 304 8.38 13.29 -15.97
N ASN A 305 7.94 12.03 -15.93
CA ASN A 305 7.28 11.43 -14.76
C ASN A 305 8.19 11.40 -13.52
N ALA A 306 9.48 11.12 -13.69
CA ALA A 306 10.46 11.20 -12.60
C ALA A 306 10.68 12.63 -12.10
N LEU A 307 10.61 13.63 -13.00
CA LEU A 307 10.63 15.06 -12.63
C LEU A 307 9.34 15.48 -11.90
N LEU A 308 8.17 14.98 -12.31
CA LEU A 308 6.89 15.23 -11.63
C LEU A 308 6.92 14.68 -10.20
N ASP A 309 7.28 13.41 -9.99
CA ASP A 309 7.39 12.81 -8.66
C ASP A 309 8.37 13.59 -7.77
N PHE A 310 9.56 13.93 -8.30
CA PHE A 310 10.54 14.77 -7.60
C PHE A 310 9.96 16.11 -7.16
N TYR A 311 9.23 16.83 -8.01
CA TYR A 311 8.62 18.11 -7.64
C TYR A 311 7.48 17.94 -6.63
N VAL A 312 6.68 16.88 -6.76
CA VAL A 312 5.62 16.52 -5.80
C VAL A 312 6.20 16.22 -4.42
N ARG A 313 7.16 15.29 -4.29
CA ARG A 313 7.75 14.91 -2.98
C ARG A 313 8.58 16.01 -2.33
N CYS A 314 9.09 16.96 -3.12
CA CYS A 314 9.72 18.19 -2.61
C CYS A 314 8.70 19.29 -2.23
N ALA A 315 7.39 19.07 -2.36
CA ALA A 315 6.31 20.04 -2.12
C ALA A 315 6.34 21.29 -3.04
N TYR A 316 6.83 21.15 -4.27
CA TYR A 316 6.83 22.20 -5.31
C TYR A 316 5.75 21.92 -6.38
N LEU A 317 4.49 21.76 -5.97
CA LEU A 317 3.37 21.46 -6.89
C LEU A 317 3.31 22.41 -8.09
N ARG A 318 3.49 23.72 -7.91
CA ARG A 318 3.54 24.70 -9.02
C ARG A 318 4.64 24.45 -10.06
N SER A 319 5.68 23.69 -9.72
CA SER A 319 6.71 23.24 -10.68
C SER A 319 6.34 21.92 -11.35
N ALA A 320 5.57 21.06 -10.68
CA ALA A 320 4.97 19.87 -11.29
C ALA A 320 3.84 20.24 -12.28
N GLU A 321 2.93 21.14 -11.88
CA GLU A 321 1.89 21.75 -12.72
C GLU A 321 2.45 22.27 -14.05
N ASN A 322 3.41 23.20 -13.96
CA ASN A 322 4.03 23.86 -15.12
C ASN A 322 4.79 22.87 -16.04
N LEU A 323 5.28 21.75 -15.49
CA LEU A 323 5.87 20.67 -16.27
C LEU A 323 4.79 19.82 -16.94
N PHE A 324 3.77 19.40 -16.20
CA PHE A 324 2.65 18.57 -16.65
C PHE A 324 1.83 19.23 -17.77
N GLU A 325 1.60 20.54 -17.68
CA GLU A 325 1.00 21.35 -18.75
C GLU A 325 1.82 21.30 -20.05
N LYS A 326 3.15 21.22 -19.94
CA LYS A 326 4.10 21.23 -21.07
C LYS A 326 4.44 19.86 -21.63
N MET A 327 4.03 18.76 -21.00
CA MET A 327 4.25 17.42 -21.52
C MET A 327 3.45 17.22 -22.82
N HIS A 328 4.15 16.95 -23.92
CA HIS A 328 3.54 16.68 -25.23
C HIS A 328 2.75 15.36 -25.26
N LYS A 329 3.15 14.39 -24.43
CA LYS A 329 2.42 13.15 -24.18
C LYS A 329 2.42 12.83 -22.70
N ARG A 330 1.23 12.56 -22.15
CA ARG A 330 1.02 12.10 -20.76
C ARG A 330 0.64 10.64 -20.79
N ASP A 331 1.08 9.88 -19.79
CA ASP A 331 0.64 8.51 -19.55
C ASP A 331 -0.10 8.40 -18.21
N VAL A 332 -0.59 7.20 -17.88
CA VAL A 332 -1.29 6.94 -16.62
C VAL A 332 -0.48 7.32 -15.39
N VAL A 333 0.87 7.26 -15.46
CA VAL A 333 1.76 7.65 -14.36
C VAL A 333 1.83 9.17 -14.26
N SER A 334 1.91 9.91 -15.38
CA SER A 334 1.85 11.39 -15.38
C SER A 334 0.63 11.90 -14.64
N TRP A 335 -0.56 11.38 -14.98
CA TRP A 335 -1.82 11.76 -14.35
C TRP A 335 -1.92 11.30 -12.89
N THR A 336 -1.54 10.04 -12.59
CA THR A 336 -1.60 9.49 -11.22
C THR A 336 -0.69 10.24 -10.26
N THR A 337 0.51 10.65 -10.70
CA THR A 337 1.45 11.43 -9.88
C THR A 337 0.91 12.82 -9.55
N MET A 338 0.23 13.50 -10.47
CA MET A 338 -0.41 14.79 -10.19
C MET A 338 -1.60 14.63 -9.22
N ILE A 339 -2.51 13.68 -9.47
CA ILE A 339 -3.68 13.43 -8.62
C ILE A 339 -3.25 13.05 -7.19
N GLY A 340 -2.27 12.15 -7.07
CA GLY A 340 -1.68 11.77 -5.78
C GLY A 340 -0.97 12.94 -5.08
N GLY A 341 -0.23 13.76 -5.82
CA GLY A 341 0.47 14.92 -5.28
C GLY A 341 -0.46 16.00 -4.73
N TYR A 342 -1.57 16.27 -5.41
CA TYR A 342 -2.63 17.15 -4.90
C TYR A 342 -3.30 16.58 -3.65
N ALA A 343 -3.70 15.30 -3.69
CA ALA A 343 -4.35 14.63 -2.56
C ALA A 343 -3.46 14.62 -1.30
N GLN A 344 -2.19 14.25 -1.44
CA GLN A 344 -1.20 14.24 -0.34
C GLN A 344 -0.90 15.65 0.20
N SER A 345 -1.10 16.70 -0.60
CA SER A 345 -0.94 18.10 -0.19
C SER A 345 -2.22 18.72 0.38
N GLY A 346 -3.31 17.95 0.53
CA GLY A 346 -4.60 18.43 1.03
C GLY A 346 -5.43 19.24 0.02
N LEU A 347 -4.96 19.37 -1.23
CA LEU A 347 -5.66 20.08 -2.31
C LEU A 347 -6.63 19.10 -3.02
N CYS A 348 -7.59 18.58 -2.26
CA CYS A 348 -8.42 17.46 -2.68
C CYS A 348 -9.34 17.79 -3.86
N GLU A 349 -9.88 19.01 -3.93
CA GLU A 349 -10.67 19.48 -5.08
C GLU A 349 -9.85 19.45 -6.38
N GLU A 350 -8.57 19.85 -6.32
CA GLU A 350 -7.66 19.83 -7.46
C GLU A 350 -7.32 18.40 -7.91
N ALA A 351 -7.16 17.47 -6.96
CA ALA A 351 -6.98 16.04 -7.27
C ALA A 351 -8.19 15.48 -8.05
N VAL A 352 -9.42 15.83 -7.65
CA VAL A 352 -10.64 15.43 -8.37
C VAL A 352 -10.75 16.15 -9.72
N ARG A 353 -10.42 17.44 -9.80
CA ARG A 353 -10.43 18.22 -11.05
C ARG A 353 -9.48 17.64 -12.10
N VAL A 354 -8.28 17.22 -11.70
CA VAL A 354 -7.32 16.55 -12.60
C VAL A 354 -7.80 15.16 -13.00
N PHE A 355 -8.43 14.39 -12.10
CA PHE A 355 -9.05 13.10 -12.44
C PHE A 355 -10.22 13.25 -13.43
N GLN A 356 -11.09 14.24 -13.24
CA GLN A 356 -12.17 14.57 -14.19
C GLN A 356 -11.60 14.95 -15.56
N ASN A 357 -10.53 15.75 -15.60
CA ASN A 357 -9.84 16.11 -16.84
C ASN A 357 -9.21 14.89 -17.53
N MET A 358 -8.58 13.97 -16.78
CA MET A 358 -8.06 12.70 -17.30
C MET A 358 -9.14 11.87 -18.00
N VAL A 359 -10.30 11.71 -17.35
CA VAL A 359 -11.44 10.95 -17.85
C VAL A 359 -12.09 11.64 -19.07
N HIS A 360 -12.16 12.98 -19.08
CA HIS A 360 -12.74 13.73 -20.19
C HIS A 360 -11.86 13.78 -21.44
N VAL A 361 -10.54 13.96 -21.26
CA VAL A 361 -9.57 14.05 -22.38
C VAL A 361 -9.26 12.66 -22.96
N GLY A 362 -9.26 11.61 -22.15
CA GLY A 362 -9.04 10.23 -22.62
C GLY A 362 -7.61 9.90 -23.04
N GLU A 363 -6.64 10.79 -22.80
CA GLU A 363 -5.20 10.59 -23.08
C GLU A 363 -4.64 9.30 -22.43
N ALA A 364 -5.17 8.94 -21.25
CA ALA A 364 -4.80 7.73 -20.52
C ALA A 364 -5.99 7.21 -19.69
N ILE A 365 -6.10 5.89 -19.57
CA ILE A 365 -7.11 5.23 -18.73
C ILE A 365 -6.62 5.21 -17.26
N PRO A 366 -7.41 5.67 -16.28
CA PRO A 366 -7.11 5.54 -14.86
C PRO A 366 -6.83 4.09 -14.44
N ASN A 367 -5.81 3.89 -13.60
CA ASN A 367 -5.51 2.60 -12.99
C ASN A 367 -5.96 2.55 -11.52
N GLU A 368 -5.73 1.41 -10.86
CA GLU A 368 -6.03 1.16 -9.45
C GLU A 368 -5.49 2.29 -8.54
N ALA A 369 -4.23 2.68 -8.70
CA ALA A 369 -3.61 3.75 -7.91
C ALA A 369 -4.20 5.14 -8.21
N THR A 370 -4.62 5.41 -9.46
CA THR A 370 -5.37 6.63 -9.79
C THR A 370 -6.69 6.69 -9.00
N LEU A 371 -7.44 5.58 -8.98
CA LEU A 371 -8.73 5.46 -8.32
C LEU A 371 -8.60 5.59 -6.79
N VAL A 372 -7.63 4.92 -6.18
CA VAL A 372 -7.34 5.03 -4.74
C VAL A 372 -6.95 6.46 -4.36
N ASN A 373 -6.13 7.14 -5.16
CA ASN A 373 -5.73 8.53 -4.89
C ASN A 373 -6.93 9.51 -4.94
N VAL A 374 -7.83 9.40 -5.93
CA VAL A 374 -9.00 10.29 -6.00
C VAL A 374 -10.08 9.95 -4.97
N LEU A 375 -10.29 8.66 -4.64
CA LEU A 375 -11.18 8.27 -3.54
C LEU A 375 -10.67 8.75 -2.18
N SER A 376 -9.35 8.72 -1.97
CA SER A 376 -8.70 9.30 -0.79
C SER A 376 -8.86 10.83 -0.72
N ALA A 377 -8.82 11.51 -1.87
CA ALA A 377 -9.14 12.94 -1.94
C ALA A 377 -10.60 13.22 -1.54
N CYS A 378 -11.59 12.56 -2.15
CA CYS A 378 -13.01 12.71 -1.79
C CYS A 378 -13.27 12.40 -0.30
N SER A 379 -12.66 11.33 0.23
CA SER A 379 -12.69 10.93 1.65
C SER A 379 -12.14 12.03 2.58
N SER A 380 -11.22 12.87 2.11
CA SER A 380 -10.53 13.87 2.94
C SER A 380 -11.22 15.23 3.00
N ILE A 381 -12.16 15.50 2.09
CA ILE A 381 -13.08 16.66 2.11
C ILE A 381 -14.55 16.27 2.38
N SER A 382 -14.81 14.98 2.66
CA SER A 382 -16.14 14.40 2.83
C SER A 382 -17.14 14.71 1.70
N ALA A 383 -16.63 14.85 0.46
CA ALA A 383 -17.43 15.18 -0.71
C ALA A 383 -18.11 13.91 -1.27
N LEU A 384 -19.33 13.66 -0.81
CA LEU A 384 -20.10 12.46 -1.13
C LEU A 384 -20.46 12.42 -2.62
N HIS A 385 -20.87 13.53 -3.22
CA HIS A 385 -21.26 13.58 -4.63
C HIS A 385 -20.09 13.27 -5.57
N LEU A 386 -18.90 13.81 -5.27
CA LEU A 386 -17.68 13.51 -6.03
C LEU A 386 -17.25 12.05 -5.85
N GLY A 387 -17.34 11.50 -4.64
CA GLY A 387 -17.11 10.09 -4.37
C GLY A 387 -18.08 9.15 -5.08
N GLN A 388 -19.37 9.49 -5.12
CA GLN A 388 -20.39 8.77 -5.88
C GLN A 388 -20.10 8.79 -7.38
N TRP A 389 -19.69 9.93 -7.94
CA TRP A 389 -19.32 10.01 -9.37
C TRP A 389 -18.13 9.10 -9.71
N VAL A 390 -17.09 9.06 -8.85
CA VAL A 390 -15.96 8.11 -9.01
C VAL A 390 -16.44 6.65 -8.91
N HIS A 391 -17.35 6.33 -7.98
CA HIS A 391 -17.89 4.98 -7.86
C HIS A 391 -18.74 4.56 -9.08
N SER A 392 -19.56 5.46 -9.63
CA SER A 392 -20.29 5.24 -10.88
C SER A 392 -19.35 5.03 -12.07
N TYR A 393 -18.24 5.77 -12.13
CA TYR A 393 -17.19 5.55 -13.13
C TYR A 393 -16.52 4.16 -12.99
N ILE A 394 -16.23 3.72 -11.75
CA ILE A 394 -15.71 2.37 -11.48
C ILE A 394 -16.72 1.30 -11.92
N ASN A 395 -17.99 1.44 -11.56
CA ASN A 395 -19.06 0.49 -11.94
C ASN A 395 -19.31 0.44 -13.45
N SER A 396 -18.92 1.46 -14.21
CA SER A 396 -18.98 1.47 -15.69
C SER A 396 -17.84 0.67 -16.36
N ARG A 397 -16.88 0.15 -15.60
CA ARG A 397 -15.64 -0.45 -16.11
C ARG A 397 -15.48 -1.92 -15.73
N HIS A 398 -15.65 -2.79 -16.73
CA HIS A 398 -15.46 -4.24 -16.59
C HIS A 398 -14.01 -4.68 -16.32
N ASP A 399 -13.03 -3.78 -16.46
CA ASP A 399 -11.60 -4.05 -16.21
C ASP A 399 -11.15 -3.69 -14.78
N VAL A 400 -12.02 -3.11 -13.95
CA VAL A 400 -11.74 -2.75 -12.55
C VAL A 400 -12.52 -3.68 -11.61
N ILE A 401 -11.81 -4.42 -10.77
CA ILE A 401 -12.40 -5.29 -9.76
C ILE A 401 -12.56 -4.49 -8.46
N ILE A 402 -13.74 -4.56 -7.84
CA ILE A 402 -14.02 -3.93 -6.53
C ILE A 402 -13.60 -4.90 -5.42
N ASP A 403 -12.28 -5.05 -5.28
CA ASP A 403 -11.62 -5.83 -4.24
C ASP A 403 -10.32 -5.09 -3.83
N GLY A 404 -9.59 -5.61 -2.84
CA GLY A 404 -8.31 -5.07 -2.37
C GLY A 404 -8.34 -3.55 -2.13
N ASN A 405 -7.36 -2.84 -2.69
CA ASN A 405 -7.20 -1.40 -2.43
C ASN A 405 -8.37 -0.57 -2.95
N VAL A 406 -9.04 -0.95 -4.06
CA VAL A 406 -10.18 -0.20 -4.61
C VAL A 406 -11.42 -0.39 -3.75
N GLY A 407 -11.71 -1.62 -3.34
CA GLY A 407 -12.79 -1.92 -2.39
C GLY A 407 -12.58 -1.16 -1.06
N ASN A 408 -11.38 -1.26 -0.49
CA ASN A 408 -11.01 -0.57 0.75
C ASN A 408 -11.07 0.97 0.63
N ALA A 409 -10.61 1.54 -0.48
CA ALA A 409 -10.69 2.98 -0.72
C ALA A 409 -12.13 3.48 -0.89
N LEU A 410 -13.00 2.70 -1.55
CA LEU A 410 -14.43 2.99 -1.67
C LEU A 410 -15.13 2.96 -0.30
N ILE A 411 -14.87 1.94 0.52
CA ILE A 411 -15.39 1.86 1.90
C ILE A 411 -14.95 3.07 2.71
N ASN A 412 -13.65 3.37 2.78
CA ASN A 412 -13.11 4.52 3.53
C ASN A 412 -13.64 5.87 3.00
N MET A 413 -13.95 5.98 1.71
CA MET A 413 -14.62 7.16 1.16
C MET A 413 -16.05 7.29 1.71
N TYR A 414 -16.89 6.27 1.54
CA TYR A 414 -18.28 6.32 2.02
C TYR A 414 -18.40 6.46 3.54
N VAL A 415 -17.50 5.81 4.31
CA VAL A 415 -17.40 5.94 5.78
C VAL A 415 -17.16 7.39 6.21
N LYS A 416 -16.19 8.11 5.60
CA LYS A 416 -15.90 9.51 5.95
C LYS A 416 -16.88 10.52 5.35
N CYS A 417 -17.66 10.12 4.36
CA CYS A 417 -18.82 10.86 3.86
C CYS A 417 -20.11 10.54 4.63
N GLY A 418 -20.05 9.76 5.72
CA GLY A 418 -21.19 9.44 6.60
C GLY A 418 -22.22 8.45 6.03
N ASN A 419 -22.05 7.98 4.79
CA ASN A 419 -22.96 7.03 4.15
C ASN A 419 -22.52 5.59 4.48
N MET A 420 -22.83 5.17 5.71
CA MET A 420 -22.47 3.85 6.22
C MET A 420 -23.18 2.70 5.47
N GLU A 421 -24.37 2.95 4.92
CA GLU A 421 -25.13 1.96 4.13
C GLU A 421 -24.37 1.52 2.88
N MET A 422 -23.92 2.48 2.06
CA MET A 422 -23.10 2.19 0.88
C MET A 422 -21.76 1.54 1.25
N ALA A 423 -21.14 1.94 2.37
CA ALA A 423 -19.92 1.30 2.86
C ALA A 423 -20.13 -0.18 3.21
N ILE A 424 -21.26 -0.53 3.85
CA ILE A 424 -21.62 -1.92 4.18
C ILE A 424 -21.96 -2.72 2.92
N LEU A 425 -22.67 -2.13 1.95
CA LEU A 425 -22.98 -2.78 0.67
C LEU A 425 -21.70 -3.14 -0.10
N ILE A 426 -20.73 -2.22 -0.18
CA ILE A 426 -19.45 -2.44 -0.86
C ILE A 426 -18.60 -3.45 -0.08
N PHE A 427 -18.53 -3.33 1.26
CA PHE A 427 -17.86 -4.33 2.09
C PHE A 427 -18.41 -5.74 1.86
N ASN A 428 -19.74 -5.90 1.80
CA ASN A 428 -20.36 -7.20 1.53
C ASN A 428 -19.99 -7.73 0.14
N ALA A 429 -19.90 -6.86 -0.88
CA ALA A 429 -19.59 -7.22 -2.27
C ALA A 429 -18.12 -7.65 -2.53
N ILE A 430 -17.14 -7.19 -1.74
CA ILE A 430 -15.73 -7.63 -1.83
C ILE A 430 -15.63 -9.15 -1.60
N GLU A 431 -14.93 -9.89 -2.46
CA GLU A 431 -14.74 -11.34 -2.29
C GLU A 431 -13.64 -11.64 -1.26
N HIS A 432 -12.51 -10.93 -1.33
CA HIS A 432 -11.32 -11.18 -0.52
C HIS A 432 -11.07 -10.07 0.52
N LYS A 433 -12.05 -9.91 1.43
CA LYS A 433 -12.00 -8.99 2.58
C LYS A 433 -10.72 -9.16 3.40
N ASP A 434 -9.82 -8.19 3.34
CA ASP A 434 -8.57 -8.16 4.11
C ASP A 434 -8.74 -7.45 5.47
N ILE A 435 -7.68 -7.41 6.26
CA ILE A 435 -7.70 -6.75 7.58
C ILE A 435 -8.09 -5.27 7.50
N ILE A 436 -7.77 -4.59 6.38
CA ILE A 436 -8.12 -3.19 6.14
C ILE A 436 -9.62 -3.07 5.84
N SER A 437 -10.23 -4.02 5.11
CA SER A 437 -11.69 -4.08 4.90
C SER A 437 -12.42 -4.13 6.24
N TRP A 438 -12.01 -5.02 7.14
CA TRP A 438 -12.66 -5.17 8.46
C TRP A 438 -12.41 -3.96 9.36
N SER A 439 -11.15 -3.53 9.54
CA SER A 439 -10.80 -2.44 10.46
C SER A 439 -11.38 -1.09 10.04
N THR A 440 -11.50 -0.85 8.73
CA THR A 440 -12.15 0.36 8.18
C THR A 440 -13.65 0.40 8.49
N VAL A 441 -14.38 -0.70 8.30
CA VAL A 441 -15.83 -0.72 8.60
C VAL A 441 -16.10 -0.71 10.10
N ILE A 442 -15.31 -1.43 10.90
CA ILE A 442 -15.40 -1.39 12.38
C ILE A 442 -15.18 0.04 12.90
N SER A 443 -14.14 0.72 12.40
CA SER A 443 -13.88 2.14 12.73
C SER A 443 -14.98 3.07 12.21
N GLY A 444 -15.53 2.82 11.02
CA GLY A 444 -16.62 3.60 10.46
C GLY A 444 -17.92 3.49 11.26
N LEU A 445 -18.25 2.29 11.73
CA LEU A 445 -19.38 2.06 12.63
C LEU A 445 -19.19 2.77 13.97
N ALA A 446 -17.97 2.79 14.51
CA ALA A 446 -17.63 3.54 15.72
C ALA A 446 -17.83 5.06 15.53
N MET A 447 -17.26 5.63 14.45
CA MET A 447 -17.35 7.06 14.13
C MET A 447 -18.78 7.54 13.86
N ASN A 448 -19.62 6.70 13.26
CA ASN A 448 -21.03 7.01 12.99
C ASN A 448 -21.98 6.63 14.15
N GLY A 449 -21.44 6.37 15.36
CA GLY A 449 -22.24 6.09 16.56
C GLY A 449 -22.89 4.70 16.63
N LEU A 450 -22.68 3.85 15.63
CA LEU A 450 -23.22 2.49 15.52
C LEU A 450 -22.37 1.46 16.29
N GLY A 451 -21.83 1.84 17.45
CA GLY A 451 -20.82 1.06 18.19
C GLY A 451 -21.21 -0.40 18.50
N LYS A 452 -22.49 -0.69 18.73
CA LYS A 452 -22.98 -2.07 18.90
C LYS A 452 -22.78 -2.94 17.66
N GLN A 453 -22.91 -2.37 16.46
CA GLN A 453 -22.68 -3.08 15.20
C GLN A 453 -21.18 -3.34 14.98
N ALA A 454 -20.29 -2.45 15.45
CA ALA A 454 -18.85 -2.65 15.38
C ALA A 454 -18.41 -3.92 16.11
N PHE A 455 -19.01 -4.22 17.28
CA PHE A 455 -18.77 -5.47 18.02
C PHE A 455 -19.32 -6.71 17.29
N VAL A 456 -20.48 -6.63 16.65
CA VAL A 456 -21.02 -7.73 15.82
C VAL A 456 -20.08 -8.02 14.65
N LEU A 457 -19.58 -6.97 13.98
CA LEU A 457 -18.68 -7.10 12.84
C LEU A 457 -17.29 -7.62 13.25
N PHE A 458 -16.76 -7.20 14.42
CA PHE A 458 -15.57 -7.78 15.03
C PHE A 458 -15.76 -9.27 15.38
N SER A 459 -16.93 -9.65 15.88
CA SER A 459 -17.24 -11.05 16.19
C SER A 459 -17.24 -11.90 14.91
N LEU A 460 -17.75 -11.34 13.80
CA LEU A 460 -17.71 -11.96 12.48
C LEU A 460 -16.28 -12.02 11.89
N MET A 461 -15.45 -10.98 12.08
CA MET A 461 -14.04 -10.95 11.69
C MET A 461 -13.26 -12.15 12.28
N LEU A 462 -13.48 -12.42 13.57
CA LEU A 462 -12.89 -13.57 14.28
C LEU A 462 -13.41 -14.92 13.74
N VAL A 463 -14.71 -15.03 13.42
CA VAL A 463 -15.29 -16.23 12.80
C VAL A 463 -14.72 -16.48 11.39
N HIS A 464 -14.38 -15.43 10.65
CA HIS A 464 -13.66 -15.52 9.38
C HIS A 464 -12.16 -15.82 9.53
N GLY A 465 -11.63 -15.92 10.76
CA GLY A 465 -10.23 -16.25 11.03
C GLY A 465 -9.25 -15.10 10.75
N ILE A 466 -9.74 -13.87 10.60
CA ILE A 466 -8.88 -12.69 10.40
C ILE A 466 -8.42 -12.18 11.77
N SER A 467 -7.11 -12.16 11.99
CA SER A 467 -6.54 -11.60 13.23
C SER A 467 -6.76 -10.08 13.28
N PRO A 468 -7.24 -9.50 14.39
CA PRO A 468 -7.28 -8.06 14.59
C PRO A 468 -5.90 -7.42 14.62
N ASP A 469 -5.86 -6.13 14.27
CA ASP A 469 -4.71 -5.22 14.41
C ASP A 469 -5.00 -4.08 15.42
N ASP A 470 -4.03 -3.21 15.65
CA ASP A 470 -4.19 -2.03 16.50
C ASP A 470 -5.27 -1.08 15.96
N ILE A 471 -5.42 -0.95 14.64
CA ILE A 471 -6.48 -0.16 14.01
C ILE A 471 -7.88 -0.71 14.38
N THR A 472 -8.06 -2.03 14.35
CA THR A 472 -9.30 -2.71 14.76
C THR A 472 -9.61 -2.44 16.24
N PHE A 473 -8.62 -2.57 17.11
CA PHE A 473 -8.78 -2.28 18.54
C PHE A 473 -9.06 -0.80 18.81
N LEU A 474 -8.41 0.13 18.10
CA LEU A 474 -8.71 1.56 18.17
C LEU A 474 -10.16 1.87 17.75
N GLY A 475 -10.67 1.20 16.72
CA GLY A 475 -12.07 1.28 16.30
C GLY A 475 -13.04 0.84 17.40
N LEU A 476 -12.79 -0.31 18.04
CA LEU A 476 -13.60 -0.80 19.16
C LEU A 476 -13.56 0.11 20.40
N LEU A 477 -12.37 0.58 20.80
CA LEU A 477 -12.23 1.49 21.93
C LEU A 477 -12.90 2.84 21.67
N SER A 478 -12.86 3.32 20.43
CA SER A 478 -13.63 4.48 19.99
C SER A 478 -15.15 4.23 20.11
N ALA A 479 -15.64 3.07 19.66
CA ALA A 479 -17.04 2.68 19.81
C ALA A 479 -17.48 2.63 21.29
N CYS A 480 -16.64 2.11 22.19
CA CYS A 480 -16.90 2.13 23.63
C CYS A 480 -16.88 3.55 24.21
N SER A 481 -15.97 4.42 23.77
CA SER A 481 -15.91 5.83 24.20
C SER A 481 -17.11 6.66 23.73
N HIS A 482 -17.60 6.43 22.51
CA HIS A 482 -18.83 7.08 22.03
C HIS A 482 -20.10 6.50 22.65
N GLY A 483 -20.10 5.22 23.05
CA GLY A 483 -21.24 4.56 23.70
C GLY A 483 -21.27 4.64 25.24
N GLY A 484 -20.22 5.15 25.90
CA GLY A 484 -20.08 5.13 27.36
C GLY A 484 -19.86 3.73 27.96
N LEU A 485 -19.35 2.78 27.17
CA LEU A 485 -19.34 1.35 27.48
C LEU A 485 -18.07 0.91 28.24
N ILE A 486 -17.77 1.56 29.37
CA ILE A 486 -16.50 1.47 30.13
C ILE A 486 -16.03 0.02 30.32
N ASN A 487 -16.89 -0.85 30.84
CA ASN A 487 -16.54 -2.24 31.14
C ASN A 487 -16.15 -3.02 29.86
N GLN A 488 -16.80 -2.74 28.73
CA GLN A 488 -16.46 -3.36 27.44
C GLN A 488 -15.15 -2.77 26.88
N GLY A 489 -14.91 -1.47 27.07
CA GLY A 489 -13.64 -0.83 26.73
C GLY A 489 -12.46 -1.44 27.48
N MET A 490 -12.61 -1.67 28.79
CA MET A 490 -11.61 -2.38 29.61
C MET A 490 -11.35 -3.79 29.09
N MET A 491 -12.39 -4.62 28.90
CA MET A 491 -12.23 -5.97 28.36
C MET A 491 -11.54 -5.99 26.99
N VAL A 492 -11.83 -5.01 26.12
CA VAL A 492 -11.19 -4.87 24.81
C VAL A 492 -9.73 -4.44 24.94
N PHE A 493 -9.40 -3.51 25.84
CA PHE A 493 -8.04 -3.04 26.09
C PHE A 493 -7.15 -4.12 26.74
N GLU A 494 -7.72 -4.93 27.65
CA GLU A 494 -7.07 -6.09 28.25
C GLU A 494 -6.84 -7.18 27.20
N ALA A 495 -7.87 -7.56 26.42
CA ALA A 495 -7.73 -8.56 25.36
C ALA A 495 -6.68 -8.17 24.31
N MET A 496 -6.62 -6.89 23.90
CA MET A 496 -5.61 -6.36 22.97
C MET A 496 -4.18 -6.74 23.40
N LYS A 497 -3.87 -6.56 24.69
CA LYS A 497 -2.58 -6.94 25.30
C LYS A 497 -2.47 -8.45 25.47
N ASP A 498 -3.41 -9.05 26.19
CA ASP A 498 -3.19 -10.31 26.91
C ASP A 498 -3.63 -11.53 26.10
N VAL A 499 -4.45 -11.33 25.07
CA VAL A 499 -4.91 -12.37 24.12
C VAL A 499 -4.25 -12.20 22.74
N TYR A 500 -4.14 -10.96 22.24
CA TYR A 500 -3.63 -10.69 20.89
C TYR A 500 -2.17 -10.18 20.85
N ASN A 501 -1.55 -9.91 22.01
CA ASN A 501 -0.16 -9.43 22.13
C ASN A 501 0.15 -8.15 21.33
N ILE A 502 -0.84 -7.26 21.20
CA ILE A 502 -0.72 -5.99 20.49
C ILE A 502 -0.39 -4.88 21.49
N SER A 503 0.78 -4.25 21.33
CA SER A 503 1.25 -3.18 22.24
C SER A 503 0.38 -1.92 22.10
N PRO A 504 -0.31 -1.46 23.17
CA PRO A 504 -1.19 -0.30 23.09
C PRO A 504 -0.45 1.00 22.73
N GLN A 505 -0.79 1.57 21.59
CA GLN A 505 -0.29 2.89 21.16
C GLN A 505 -1.04 4.04 21.86
N ILE A 506 -0.44 5.23 21.90
CA ILE A 506 -0.97 6.44 22.59
C ILE A 506 -2.46 6.77 22.30
N ARG A 507 -2.97 6.38 21.13
CA ARG A 507 -4.39 6.58 20.74
C ARG A 507 -5.36 5.69 21.53
N HIS A 508 -4.96 4.47 21.88
CA HIS A 508 -5.77 3.53 22.67
C HIS A 508 -5.95 4.07 24.09
N TYR A 509 -4.85 4.53 24.71
CA TYR A 509 -4.88 5.23 26.00
C TYR A 509 -5.78 6.48 25.95
N ALA A 510 -5.74 7.25 24.87
CA ALA A 510 -6.62 8.41 24.71
C ALA A 510 -8.11 8.02 24.66
N CYS A 511 -8.47 6.95 23.95
CA CYS A 511 -9.85 6.43 23.94
C CYS A 511 -10.31 5.95 25.33
N MET A 512 -9.43 5.32 26.11
CA MET A 512 -9.74 4.90 27.48
C MET A 512 -9.96 6.10 28.42
N VAL A 513 -9.08 7.10 28.36
CA VAL A 513 -9.20 8.33 29.17
C VAL A 513 -10.44 9.16 28.77
N ASP A 514 -10.79 9.19 27.49
CA ASP A 514 -12.03 9.82 26.98
C ASP A 514 -13.28 9.08 27.48
N MET A 515 -13.22 7.75 27.57
CA MET A 515 -14.31 6.90 28.04
C MET A 515 -14.56 6.99 29.56
N TYR A 516 -13.50 6.96 30.38
CA TYR A 516 -13.58 7.29 31.81
C TYR A 516 -14.04 8.74 32.01
N GLY A 517 -13.50 9.64 31.20
CA GLY A 517 -13.76 11.07 31.25
C GLY A 517 -15.23 11.43 31.07
N LYS A 518 -15.87 10.92 30.01
CA LYS A 518 -17.31 11.11 29.74
C LYS A 518 -18.25 10.50 30.79
N ALA A 519 -17.75 9.55 31.58
CA ALA A 519 -18.48 8.93 32.68
C ALA A 519 -18.33 9.71 34.01
N GLY A 520 -17.58 10.80 34.04
CA GLY A 520 -17.27 11.55 35.26
C GLY A 520 -16.20 10.90 36.15
N LEU A 521 -15.63 9.76 35.73
CA LEU A 521 -14.61 8.99 36.45
C LEU A 521 -13.21 9.63 36.30
N LEU A 522 -13.11 10.87 36.78
CA LEU A 522 -11.96 11.74 36.63
C LEU A 522 -10.79 11.39 37.57
N ASP A 523 -10.95 10.52 38.57
CA ASP A 523 -9.85 10.05 39.43
C ASP A 523 -9.22 8.80 38.83
N GLU A 524 -10.06 7.91 38.32
CA GLU A 524 -9.73 6.72 37.54
C GLU A 524 -8.99 7.11 36.25
N ALA A 525 -9.46 8.14 35.53
CA ALA A 525 -8.75 8.69 34.38
C ALA A 525 -7.35 9.23 34.74
N GLU A 526 -7.17 9.86 35.91
CA GLU A 526 -5.86 10.36 36.36
C GLU A 526 -4.96 9.23 36.93
N ALA A 527 -5.53 8.13 37.40
CA ALA A 527 -4.81 6.93 37.78
C ALA A 527 -4.28 6.20 36.54
N PHE A 528 -5.15 5.93 35.56
CA PHE A 528 -4.82 5.26 34.31
C PHE A 528 -3.72 5.96 33.51
N ILE A 529 -3.66 7.30 33.54
CA ILE A 529 -2.57 8.08 32.92
C ILE A 529 -1.20 7.82 33.58
N LYS A 530 -1.16 7.50 34.87
CA LYS A 530 0.10 7.21 35.59
C LYS A 530 0.59 5.78 35.37
N GLU A 531 -0.30 4.89 34.96
CA GLU A 531 0.00 3.49 34.61
C GLU A 531 0.49 3.35 33.16
N MET A 532 0.48 4.43 32.38
CA MET A 532 1.00 4.45 31.01
C MET A 532 2.53 4.20 30.97
N PRO A 533 3.01 3.29 30.10
CA PRO A 533 4.44 3.02 29.92
C PRO A 533 5.16 4.08 29.07
N MET A 534 4.48 5.16 28.68
CA MET A 534 5.02 6.30 27.92
C MET A 534 4.45 7.63 28.44
N GLU A 535 5.14 8.75 28.19
CA GLU A 535 4.61 10.08 28.52
C GLU A 535 3.29 10.33 27.77
N ALA A 536 2.30 10.90 28.47
CA ALA A 536 1.01 11.25 27.88
C ALA A 536 1.15 12.43 26.90
N GLU A 537 0.67 12.24 25.67
CA GLU A 537 0.65 13.26 24.62
C GLU A 537 -0.70 13.99 24.52
N GLY A 538 -0.78 14.94 23.58
CA GLY A 538 -1.94 15.80 23.35
C GLY A 538 -3.32 15.11 23.20
N PRO A 539 -3.46 13.91 22.58
CA PRO A 539 -4.74 13.21 22.54
C PRO A 539 -5.24 12.80 23.94
N VAL A 540 -4.34 12.33 24.81
CA VAL A 540 -4.66 11.86 26.17
C VAL A 540 -5.03 13.05 27.07
N TRP A 541 -4.20 14.10 27.07
CA TRP A 541 -4.53 15.33 27.80
C TRP A 541 -5.78 16.03 27.26
N GLY A 542 -6.03 15.95 25.96
CA GLY A 542 -7.22 16.51 25.33
C GLY A 542 -8.51 15.85 25.80
N ALA A 543 -8.51 14.51 25.90
CA ALA A 543 -9.61 13.75 26.47
C ALA A 543 -9.89 14.16 27.94
N LEU A 544 -8.85 14.21 28.78
CA LEU A 544 -9.01 14.59 30.19
C LEU A 544 -9.46 16.06 30.37
N LEU A 545 -8.98 16.99 29.54
CA LEU A 545 -9.43 18.39 29.54
C LEU A 545 -10.91 18.51 29.15
N HIS A 546 -11.33 17.78 28.12
CA HIS A 546 -12.73 17.75 27.68
C HIS A 546 -13.65 17.18 28.77
N ALA A 547 -13.22 16.13 29.45
CA ALA A 547 -13.93 15.57 30.59
C ALA A 547 -14.02 16.55 31.78
N CYS A 548 -12.92 17.21 32.14
CA CYS A 548 -12.91 18.23 33.19
C CYS A 548 -13.83 19.42 32.85
N GLN A 549 -13.98 19.77 31.56
CA GLN A 549 -14.92 20.76 31.07
C GLN A 549 -16.38 20.29 31.23
N ILE A 550 -16.71 19.07 30.77
CA ILE A 550 -18.08 18.50 30.88
C ILE A 550 -18.55 18.43 32.35
N HIS A 551 -17.66 18.02 33.25
CA HIS A 551 -17.97 17.79 34.66
C HIS A 551 -17.57 18.95 35.60
N GLY A 552 -17.19 20.12 35.05
CA GLY A 552 -16.98 21.35 35.82
C GLY A 552 -15.86 21.33 36.87
N ASN A 553 -14.85 20.47 36.73
CA ASN A 553 -13.85 20.25 37.78
C ASN A 553 -12.62 21.15 37.61
N GLU A 554 -12.75 22.43 37.99
CA GLU A 554 -11.68 23.43 37.89
C GLU A 554 -10.37 23.00 38.59
N LYS A 555 -10.47 22.31 39.72
CA LYS A 555 -9.30 21.93 40.54
C LYS A 555 -8.44 20.87 39.85
N LYS A 556 -9.03 19.93 39.11
CA LYS A 556 -8.30 18.99 38.24
C LYS A 556 -7.83 19.67 36.96
N TYR A 557 -8.62 20.60 36.42
CA TYR A 557 -8.29 21.33 35.21
C TYR A 557 -6.99 22.15 35.34
N GLU A 558 -6.78 22.89 36.43
CA GLU A 558 -5.51 23.60 36.68
C GLU A 558 -4.32 22.64 36.87
N LYS A 559 -4.52 21.48 37.50
CA LYS A 559 -3.49 20.44 37.63
C LYS A 559 -3.04 19.89 36.26
N VAL A 560 -3.96 19.77 35.30
CA VAL A 560 -3.62 19.40 33.91
C VAL A 560 -2.89 20.54 33.18
N ARG A 561 -3.25 21.81 33.42
CA ARG A 561 -2.50 22.98 32.93
C ARG A 561 -1.05 22.95 33.44
N GLU A 562 -0.81 22.65 34.71
CA GLU A 562 0.53 22.50 35.28
C GLU A 562 1.34 21.38 34.60
N CYS A 563 0.75 20.18 34.41
CA CYS A 563 1.40 19.08 33.69
C CYS A 563 1.78 19.46 32.24
N LEU A 564 0.87 20.12 31.52
CA LEU A 564 1.08 20.57 30.13
C LEU A 564 2.11 21.71 30.01
N LEU A 565 2.24 22.56 31.02
CA LEU A 565 3.29 23.58 31.08
C LEU A 565 4.63 22.98 31.54
N GLY A 566 4.62 21.95 32.39
CA GLY A 566 5.82 21.28 32.90
C GLY A 566 6.52 20.40 31.86
N SER A 567 5.77 19.59 31.08
CA SER A 567 6.38 18.71 30.07
C SER A 567 6.98 19.49 28.89
N LYS A 568 8.10 18.95 28.38
CA LYS A 568 8.85 19.47 27.23
C LYS A 568 8.38 18.89 25.89
N GLY A 569 7.68 17.75 25.88
CA GLY A 569 7.22 17.07 24.67
C GLY A 569 5.87 17.55 24.11
N VAL A 570 5.21 18.50 24.79
CA VAL A 570 3.81 18.86 24.53
C VAL A 570 3.59 19.50 23.15
N THR A 571 2.73 18.87 22.35
CA THR A 571 2.48 19.24 20.96
C THR A 571 1.65 20.53 20.81
N VAL A 572 1.73 21.16 19.61
CA VAL A 572 0.92 22.34 19.25
C VAL A 572 -0.57 22.09 19.49
N GLY A 573 -1.06 20.88 19.21
CA GLY A 573 -2.46 20.49 19.36
C GLY A 573 -2.93 20.56 20.82
N ALA A 574 -2.11 20.13 21.77
CA ALA A 574 -2.45 20.17 23.20
C ALA A 574 -2.57 21.62 23.71
N PHE A 575 -1.62 22.49 23.35
CA PHE A 575 -1.69 23.92 23.69
C PHE A 575 -2.86 24.63 23.00
N ALA A 576 -3.14 24.29 21.73
CA ALA A 576 -4.27 24.84 20.99
C ALA A 576 -5.61 24.39 21.58
N LEU A 577 -5.71 23.15 22.08
CA LEU A 577 -6.89 22.61 22.73
C LEU A 577 -7.10 23.25 24.11
N LEU A 578 -6.11 23.22 25.02
CA LEU A 578 -6.16 23.89 26.32
C LEU A 578 -6.56 25.37 26.21
N SER A 579 -6.03 26.07 25.20
CA SER A 579 -6.37 27.47 24.91
C SER A 579 -7.78 27.66 24.33
N ASN A 580 -8.31 26.69 23.60
CA ASN A 580 -9.72 26.70 23.19
C ASN A 580 -10.62 26.43 24.41
N THR A 581 -10.26 25.47 25.27
CA THR A 581 -11.06 25.09 26.45
C THR A 581 -11.20 26.25 27.44
N TYR A 582 -10.09 26.94 27.76
CA TYR A 582 -10.14 28.18 28.56
C TYR A 582 -11.07 29.24 27.95
N ALA A 583 -11.06 29.42 26.62
CA ALA A 583 -11.93 30.39 25.94
C ALA A 583 -13.41 29.97 25.99
N SER A 584 -13.73 28.68 25.94
CA SER A 584 -15.10 28.16 26.12
C SER A 584 -15.60 28.16 27.57
N CYS A 585 -14.74 28.50 28.54
CA CYS A 585 -15.09 28.72 29.94
C CYS A 585 -14.98 30.21 30.32
N ASP A 586 -15.02 31.12 29.32
CA ASP A 586 -14.86 32.58 29.44
C ASP A 586 -13.58 33.08 30.16
N ARG A 587 -12.61 32.20 30.38
CA ARG A 587 -11.30 32.51 30.96
C ARG A 587 -10.32 32.97 29.88
N TRP A 588 -10.70 34.07 29.21
CA TRP A 588 -9.99 34.66 28.07
C TRP A 588 -8.53 35.06 28.36
N ASN A 589 -8.22 35.40 29.62
CA ASN A 589 -6.84 35.72 30.05
C ASN A 589 -5.95 34.47 30.03
N ASP A 590 -6.34 33.40 30.74
CA ASP A 590 -5.62 32.12 30.70
C ASP A 590 -5.53 31.55 29.27
N ALA A 591 -6.62 31.69 28.48
CA ALA A 591 -6.63 31.30 27.07
C ALA A 591 -5.54 32.01 26.25
N ASN A 592 -5.23 33.27 26.57
CA ASN A 592 -4.15 34.03 25.95
C ASN A 592 -2.77 33.64 26.50
N ASP A 593 -2.63 33.42 27.82
CA ASP A 593 -1.37 32.99 28.43
C ASP A 593 -0.87 31.67 27.83
N VAL A 594 -1.78 30.72 27.61
CA VAL A 594 -1.47 29.45 26.90
C VAL A 594 -1.02 29.73 25.45
N ARG A 595 -1.59 30.74 24.76
CA ARG A 595 -1.11 31.18 23.42
C ARG A 595 0.23 31.90 23.47
N VAL A 596 0.59 32.55 24.58
CA VAL A 596 1.91 33.16 24.79
C VAL A 596 2.95 32.06 25.04
N ALA A 597 2.67 31.11 25.93
CA ALA A 597 3.53 29.95 26.21
C ALA A 597 3.75 29.07 24.96
N MET A 598 2.72 28.85 24.14
CA MET A 598 2.83 28.17 22.86
C MET A 598 3.77 28.93 21.90
N ARG A 599 3.60 30.27 21.78
CA ARG A 599 4.43 31.10 20.90
C ARG A 599 5.89 31.21 21.37
N SER A 600 6.16 31.26 22.67
CA SER A 600 7.53 31.32 23.20
C SER A 600 8.31 30.00 22.99
N ARG A 601 7.61 28.87 22.88
CA ARG A 601 8.17 27.57 22.45
C ARG A 601 8.32 27.43 20.92
N GLY A 602 8.06 28.49 20.14
CA GLY A 602 8.11 28.47 18.68
C GLY A 602 6.97 27.73 17.99
N LEU A 603 5.98 27.23 18.74
CA LEU A 603 4.88 26.43 18.23
C LEU A 603 3.84 27.32 17.51
N LYS A 604 3.55 27.01 16.24
CA LYS A 604 2.55 27.72 15.43
C LYS A 604 1.32 26.85 15.19
N LYS A 605 0.16 27.30 15.66
CA LYS A 605 -1.16 26.71 15.32
C LYS A 605 -1.42 26.89 13.82
N MET A 606 -1.59 25.80 13.09
CA MET A 606 -2.26 25.84 11.78
C MET A 606 -3.76 26.02 11.99
N ALA A 607 -4.43 26.74 11.10
CA ALA A 607 -5.89 26.82 11.12
C ALA A 607 -6.46 25.46 10.69
N GLY A 608 -7.40 24.92 11.46
CA GLY A 608 -8.21 23.77 11.04
C GLY A 608 -9.37 24.27 10.19
N CYS A 609 -9.54 23.70 9.01
CA CYS A 609 -10.72 23.93 8.16
C CYS A 609 -11.68 22.77 8.32
N SER A 610 -12.98 23.06 8.46
CA SER A 610 -14.07 22.08 8.46
C SER A 610 -14.91 22.30 7.20
N TRP A 611 -15.05 21.27 6.37
CA TRP A 611 -15.86 21.30 5.17
C TRP A 611 -17.28 20.78 5.46
N ILE A 612 -18.28 21.39 4.83
CA ILE A 612 -19.67 20.93 4.86
C ILE A 612 -20.19 21.02 3.42
N GLU A 613 -20.53 19.88 2.82
CA GLU A 613 -21.13 19.83 1.49
C GLU A 613 -22.59 20.31 1.58
N LEU A 614 -22.84 21.56 1.18
CA LEU A 614 -24.19 22.13 1.16
C LEU A 614 -24.98 21.54 -0.02
N VAL A 615 -26.03 20.77 0.29
CA VAL A 615 -26.96 20.23 -0.72
C VAL A 615 -27.61 21.39 -1.47
N ASN A 616 -27.26 21.54 -2.75
CA ASN A 616 -27.73 22.64 -3.57
C ASN A 616 -29.16 22.34 -4.08
N PRO A 617 -30.21 23.12 -3.73
CA PRO A 617 -31.61 22.71 -3.94
C PRO A 617 -32.08 22.60 -5.41
N SER A 618 -31.20 22.88 -6.37
CA SER A 618 -31.50 22.98 -7.81
C SER A 618 -31.32 21.70 -8.62
N ASN A 619 -30.74 20.63 -8.04
CA ASN A 619 -30.65 19.30 -8.67
C ASN A 619 -31.40 18.25 -7.84
N PRO A 620 -32.73 18.07 -8.04
CA PRO A 620 -33.40 16.84 -7.60
C PRO A 620 -32.88 15.66 -8.43
N VAL A 621 -32.47 14.59 -7.76
CA VAL A 621 -32.00 13.36 -8.40
C VAL A 621 -33.16 12.65 -9.10
N SER A 622 -32.92 12.14 -10.31
CA SER A 622 -33.85 11.34 -11.12
C SER A 622 -33.19 10.04 -11.58
#